data_AF-A0A523FJR7-F1
#
_entry.id   AF-A0A523FJR7-F1
#
_cell.length_a   1.000
_cell.length_b   1.000
_cell.length_c   1.000
_cell.angle_alpha   90.00
_cell.angle_beta   90.00
_cell.angle_gamma   90.00
#
_symmetry.space_group_name_H-M   'P 1'
#
loop_
_entity.id
_entity.type
_entity.pdbx_description
1 polymer ?
#
loop_
_entity_poly.entity_id
_entity_poly.type
_entity_poly.pdbx_seq_one_letter_code
_entity_poly.pdbx_strand_id
1 'polypeptide(L)' 'MASRVTGEDISEFFDFIVAGISPKPKDELFDVLSKYAPTTLVGDAVAPRDAMMAFREGDRAGRTV' A
#
# COMPACT_ATOMS: atom_id res chain seq x y z
N MET A 1 -26.26 -12.75 20.35
CA MET A 1 -24.90 -13.34 20.36
C MET A 1 -24.01 -12.39 21.16
N ALA A 2 -23.53 -12.82 22.33
CA ALA A 2 -22.72 -11.98 23.20
C ALA A 2 -21.29 -11.81 22.64
N SER A 3 -20.82 -10.57 22.63
CA SER A 3 -19.46 -10.18 22.25
C SER A 3 -18.44 -10.83 23.20
N ARG A 4 -17.50 -11.61 22.67
CA ARG A 4 -16.39 -12.23 23.41
C ARG A 4 -15.20 -11.27 23.50
N VAL A 5 -15.34 -10.16 24.21
CA VAL A 5 -14.18 -9.34 24.60
C VAL A 5 -14.07 -9.43 26.12
N THR A 6 -13.11 -10.23 26.60
CA THR A 6 -12.92 -10.53 28.03
C THR A 6 -12.25 -9.38 28.79
N GLY A 7 -11.61 -8.43 28.09
CA GLY A 7 -10.83 -7.36 28.72
C GLY A 7 -9.60 -7.88 29.48
N GLU A 8 -9.19 -9.10 29.20
CA GLU A 8 -8.05 -9.75 29.84
C GLU A 8 -6.75 -9.31 29.14
N ASP A 9 -5.86 -8.71 29.91
CA ASP A 9 -4.53 -8.35 29.44
C ASP A 9 -3.63 -9.59 29.44
N ILE A 10 -3.07 -9.91 28.28
CA ILE A 10 -2.06 -10.95 28.11
C ILE A 10 -0.73 -10.31 27.76
N SER A 11 0.34 -10.86 28.34
CA SER A 11 1.72 -10.43 28.10
C SER A 11 2.55 -11.64 27.71
N GLU A 12 3.28 -11.54 26.60
CA GLU A 12 4.19 -12.56 26.10
C GLU A 12 5.56 -11.94 25.78
N PHE A 13 6.62 -12.75 25.89
CA PHE A 13 7.98 -12.32 25.61
C PHE A 13 8.39 -12.70 24.18
N PHE A 14 8.94 -11.74 23.45
CA PHE A 14 9.50 -11.92 22.12
C PHE A 14 10.85 -11.21 22.03
N ASP A 15 11.84 -11.82 21.38
CA ASP A 15 13.11 -11.16 21.09
C ASP A 15 12.94 -10.02 20.06
N PHE A 16 12.03 -10.22 19.09
CA PHE A 16 11.66 -9.25 18.08
C PHE A 16 10.19 -9.36 17.68
N ILE A 17 9.57 -8.22 17.37
CA ILE A 17 8.24 -8.15 16.78
C ILE A 17 8.40 -7.62 15.36
N VAL A 18 7.96 -8.41 14.37
CA VAL A 18 7.91 -7.99 12.96
C VAL A 18 6.46 -7.65 12.62
N ALA A 19 6.19 -6.36 12.40
CA ALA A 19 4.87 -5.89 12.07
C ALA A 19 4.54 -6.16 10.60
N GLY A 20 3.73 -7.20 10.33
CA GLY A 20 3.16 -7.50 9.02
C GLY A 20 1.97 -6.60 8.69
N ILE A 21 2.20 -5.29 8.55
CA ILE A 21 1.14 -4.32 8.21
C ILE A 21 0.94 -4.20 6.71
N SER A 22 -0.28 -3.91 6.29
CA SER A 22 -0.55 -3.53 4.91
C SER A 22 0.29 -2.31 4.52
N PRO A 23 0.96 -2.33 3.35
CA PRO A 23 1.72 -1.18 2.87
C PRO A 23 0.78 0.01 2.64
N LYS A 24 1.36 1.21 2.65
CA LYS A 24 0.65 2.44 2.28
C LYS A 24 1.25 2.96 0.97
N PRO A 25 0.43 3.50 0.04
CA PRO A 25 0.92 4.21 -1.13
C PRO A 25 1.96 5.28 -0.76
N LYS A 26 2.91 5.48 -1.67
CA LYS A 26 3.96 6.49 -1.61
C LYS A 26 3.90 7.33 -2.88
N ASP A 27 3.14 8.41 -2.81
CA ASP A 27 2.75 9.28 -3.93
C ASP A 27 3.36 10.69 -3.84
N GLU A 28 4.26 10.94 -2.88
CA GLU A 28 4.76 12.28 -2.59
C GLU A 28 5.51 12.90 -3.79
N LEU A 29 6.20 12.08 -4.59
CA LEU A 29 6.89 12.54 -5.81
C LEU A 29 5.90 12.94 -6.91
N PHE A 30 4.78 12.22 -7.04
CA PHE A 30 3.73 12.55 -8.00
C PHE A 30 3.10 13.90 -7.70
N ASP A 31 2.84 14.20 -6.42
CA ASP A 31 2.28 15.49 -5.98
C ASP A 31 3.16 16.68 -6.36
N VAL A 32 4.48 16.47 -6.44
CA VAL A 32 5.43 17.49 -6.89
C VAL A 32 5.44 17.58 -8.42
N LEU A 33 5.60 16.47 -9.13
CA LEU A 33 5.82 16.46 -10.58
C LEU A 33 4.56 16.78 -11.40
N SER A 34 3.37 16.39 -10.92
CA SER A 34 2.08 16.62 -11.59
C SER A 34 1.77 18.10 -11.80
N LYS A 35 2.41 18.99 -11.05
CA LYS A 35 2.30 20.46 -11.19
C LYS A 35 3.09 21.01 -12.39
N TYR A 36 4.08 20.27 -12.88
CA TYR A 36 5.01 20.74 -13.92
C TYR A 36 4.87 19.99 -15.24
N ALA A 37 4.39 18.75 -15.22
CA ALA A 37 4.18 17.95 -16.41
C ALA A 37 3.02 16.95 -16.22
N PRO A 38 2.36 16.53 -17.31
CA PRO A 38 1.47 15.37 -17.27
C PRO A 38 2.21 14.18 -16.67
N THR A 39 1.72 13.74 -15.52
CA THR A 39 2.32 12.67 -14.72
C THR A 39 1.23 11.65 -14.44
N THR A 40 1.55 10.36 -14.43
CA THR A 40 0.62 9.26 -14.16
C THR A 40 1.18 8.37 -13.07
N LEU A 41 0.36 8.06 -12.06
CA LEU A 41 0.67 7.04 -11.05
C LEU A 41 0.37 5.64 -11.60
N VAL A 42 1.24 4.69 -11.29
CA VAL A 42 1.05 3.27 -11.58
C VAL A 42 1.60 2.40 -10.44
N GLY A 43 1.09 1.18 -10.33
CA GLY A 43 1.55 0.18 -9.37
C GLY A 43 1.14 0.49 -7.93
N ASP A 44 1.99 0.11 -6.98
CA ASP A 44 1.67 0.23 -5.55
C ASP A 44 1.51 1.67 -5.06
N ALA A 45 2.02 2.64 -5.83
CA ALA A 45 1.79 4.06 -5.59
C ALA A 45 0.34 4.49 -5.87
N VAL A 46 -0.43 3.72 -6.66
CA VAL A 46 -1.89 3.88 -6.82
C VAL A 46 -2.61 3.16 -5.69
N ALA A 47 -2.30 1.87 -5.51
CA ALA A 47 -2.81 1.05 -4.43
C ALA A 47 -1.90 -0.17 -4.27
N PRO A 48 -1.50 -0.56 -3.04
CA PRO A 48 -0.63 -1.71 -2.85
C PRO A 48 -1.39 -2.99 -3.19
N ARG A 49 -0.90 -3.73 -4.19
CA ARG A 49 -1.54 -4.96 -4.71
C ARG A 49 -0.46 -6.02 -4.94
N ASP A 50 -0.83 -7.10 -5.62
CA ASP A 50 0.16 -8.06 -6.10
C ASP A 50 1.01 -7.47 -7.25
N ALA A 51 2.17 -8.09 -7.47
CA ALA A 51 3.11 -7.66 -8.50
C ALA A 51 2.51 -7.70 -9.92
N MET A 52 1.58 -8.64 -10.19
CA MET A 52 0.96 -8.78 -11.50
C MET A 52 0.08 -7.57 -11.83
N MET A 53 -0.60 -7.01 -10.84
CA MET A 53 -1.40 -5.80 -11.00
C MET A 53 -0.52 -4.58 -11.32
N ALA A 54 0.64 -4.46 -10.70
CA ALA A 54 1.60 -3.39 -11.01
C ALA A 54 2.09 -3.48 -12.47
N PHE A 55 2.44 -4.68 -12.95
CA PHE A 55 2.85 -4.87 -14.34
C PHE A 55 1.73 -4.54 -15.33
N ARG A 56 0.50 -5.01 -15.07
CA ARG A 56 -0.66 -4.77 -15.94
C ARG A 56 -1.04 -3.28 -15.99
N GLU A 57 -0.96 -2.58 -14.87
CA GLU A 57 -1.26 -1.15 -14.81
C GLU A 57 -0.20 -0.33 -15.55
N GLY A 58 1.08 -0.69 -15.41
CA GLY A 58 2.17 -0.10 -16.18
C GLY A 58 2.05 -0.31 -17.70
N ASP A 59 1.77 -1.54 -18.15
CA ASP A 59 1.54 -1.83 -19.58
C ASP A 59 0.34 -1.04 -20.12
N ARG A 60 -0.76 -0.95 -19.37
CA ARG A 60 -1.93 -0.16 -19.78
C ARG A 60 -1.57 1.32 -19.90
N ALA A 61 -0.92 1.90 -18.89
CA ALA A 61 -0.52 3.30 -18.91
C ALA A 61 0.38 3.62 -20.10
N GLY A 62 1.35 2.74 -20.39
CA GLY A 62 2.27 2.89 -21.52
C GLY A 62 1.60 2.82 -22.91
N ARG A 63 0.42 2.18 -23.02
CA ARG A 63 -0.36 2.12 -24.27
C ARG A 63 -1.31 3.31 -24.45
N THR A 64 -1.53 4.10 -23.41
CA THR A 64 -2.49 5.21 -23.39
C THR A 64 -1.83 6.60 -23.45
N VAL A 65 -0.51 6.65 -23.48
CA VAL A 65 0.30 7.88 -23.61
C VAL A 65 0.70 8.16 -25.05
#